data_AF-A0A1H9UH68-F1
#
_entry.id   AF-A0A1H9UH68-F1
#
_cell.length_a   1.000
_cell.length_b   1.000
_cell.length_c   1.000
_cell.angle_alpha   90.00
_cell.angle_beta   90.00
_cell.angle_gamma   90.00
#
_symmetry.space_group_name_H-M   'P 1'
#
loop_
_entity.id
_entity.type
_entity.pdbx_description
1 polymer ?
#
loop_
_entity_poly.entity_id
_entity_poly.type
_entity_poly.pdbx_seq_one_letter_code
_entity_poly.pdbx_strand_id
1 'polypeptide(L)'
;MASTTLTADNFEKTVLGEDIVLVDFWAEWCGPCRQFAPVFEAASEEHDDIVFGKVDTEAEQALAAAANITSIPTLMAFRDGILVFAQPGALPASALQQVIDGVRGLDMDAIRAEIAADQGTEQGAGQGGDATPGA
;
A
#
# COMPACT_ATOMS: atom_id res chain seq x y z
N MET A 1 -13.66 -13.74 -3.27
CA MET A 1 -13.09 -14.01 -4.62
C MET A 1 -11.56 -14.06 -4.52
N ALA A 2 -10.87 -14.81 -5.39
CA ALA A 2 -9.40 -14.93 -5.31
C ALA A 2 -8.69 -13.59 -5.60
N SER A 3 -7.66 -13.27 -4.83
CA SER A 3 -6.81 -12.08 -4.99
C SER A 3 -6.42 -11.81 -6.46
N THR A 4 -6.44 -10.55 -6.87
CA THR A 4 -6.10 -10.09 -8.23
C THR A 4 -4.62 -9.74 -8.34
N THR A 5 -3.96 -10.18 -9.41
CA THR A 5 -2.59 -9.75 -9.69
C THR A 5 -2.60 -8.33 -10.24
N LEU A 6 -1.88 -7.43 -9.57
CA LEU A 6 -1.71 -6.05 -10.00
C LEU A 6 -0.35 -5.88 -10.68
N THR A 7 -0.36 -5.20 -11.82
CA THR A 7 0.80 -4.83 -12.64
C THR A 7 0.79 -3.32 -12.88
N ALA A 8 1.89 -2.76 -13.39
CA ALA A 8 1.95 -1.34 -13.72
C ALA A 8 0.80 -0.86 -14.62
N ASP A 9 0.26 -1.72 -15.48
CA ASP A 9 -0.81 -1.38 -16.43
C ASP A 9 -2.20 -1.28 -15.79
N ASN A 10 -2.46 -2.04 -14.72
CA ASN A 10 -3.79 -2.12 -14.09
C ASN A 10 -3.85 -1.50 -12.69
N PHE A 11 -2.70 -1.31 -12.03
CA PHE A 11 -2.63 -0.87 -10.65
C PHE A 11 -3.34 0.47 -10.43
N GLU A 12 -3.01 1.47 -11.23
CA GLU A 12 -3.60 2.81 -11.12
C GLU A 12 -5.12 2.75 -11.34
N LYS A 13 -5.56 2.00 -12.35
CA LYS A 13 -6.99 1.85 -12.65
C LYS A 13 -7.74 1.15 -11.51
N THR A 14 -7.16 0.13 -10.91
CA THR A 14 -7.79 -0.60 -9.79
C THR A 14 -7.85 0.27 -8.55
N VAL A 15 -6.75 0.92 -8.18
CA VAL A 15 -6.68 1.77 -6.98
C VAL A 15 -7.60 2.99 -7.08
N LEU A 16 -7.74 3.59 -8.27
CA LEU A 16 -8.61 4.76 -8.49
C LEU A 16 -10.08 4.39 -8.79
N GLY A 17 -10.34 3.16 -9.23
CA GLY A 17 -11.66 2.72 -9.66
C GLY A 17 -12.50 2.06 -8.57
N GLU A 18 -11.86 1.53 -7.54
CA GLU A 18 -12.50 0.76 -6.47
C GLU A 18 -12.49 1.54 -5.16
N ASP A 19 -13.52 1.34 -4.33
CA ASP A 19 -13.68 2.08 -3.07
C ASP A 19 -12.58 1.76 -2.07
N ILE A 20 -12.24 0.46 -1.90
CA ILE A 20 -11.20 -0.01 -0.99
C ILE A 20 -10.34 -1.06 -1.70
N VAL A 21 -9.03 -0.83 -1.72
CA VAL A 21 -8.05 -1.75 -2.32
C VAL A 21 -6.94 -2.05 -1.32
N LEU A 22 -6.72 -3.32 -1.03
CA LEU A 22 -5.56 -3.79 -0.27
C LEU A 22 -4.54 -4.37 -1.24
N VAL A 23 -3.29 -3.95 -1.12
CA VAL A 23 -2.19 -4.41 -1.98
C VAL A 23 -1.10 -5.05 -1.14
N ASP A 24 -0.81 -6.32 -1.40
CA ASP A 24 0.33 -7.05 -0.86
C ASP A 24 1.49 -7.04 -1.85
N PHE A 25 2.60 -6.40 -1.48
CA PHE A 25 3.86 -6.42 -2.22
C PHE A 25 4.72 -7.59 -1.74
N TRP A 26 4.95 -8.57 -2.60
CA TRP A 26 5.54 -9.85 -2.24
C TRP A 26 6.63 -10.30 -3.25
N ALA A 27 7.29 -11.42 -2.95
CA ALA A 27 8.21 -12.14 -3.84
C ALA A 27 8.28 -13.64 -3.48
N GLU A 28 8.56 -14.55 -4.41
CA GLU A 28 8.60 -16.00 -4.14
C GLU A 28 9.68 -16.42 -3.13
N TRP A 29 10.83 -15.75 -3.12
CA TRP A 29 11.94 -16.08 -2.22
C TRP A 29 11.71 -15.59 -0.78
N CYS A 30 10.68 -14.76 -0.56
CA CYS A 30 10.37 -14.18 0.73
C CYS A 30 9.61 -15.18 1.62
N GLY A 31 10.34 -15.78 2.57
CA GLY A 31 9.78 -16.71 3.56
C GLY A 31 8.53 -16.18 4.30
N PRO A 32 8.56 -14.96 4.88
CA PRO A 32 7.41 -14.35 5.55
C PRO A 32 6.22 -14.09 4.61
N CYS A 33 6.46 -13.73 3.36
CA CYS A 33 5.41 -13.49 2.37
C CYS A 33 4.57 -14.75 2.14
N ARG A 34 5.21 -15.93 2.06
CA ARG A 34 4.50 -17.21 1.94
C ARG A 34 3.64 -17.57 3.15
N GLN A 35 4.00 -17.07 4.34
CA GLN A 35 3.17 -17.23 5.55
C GLN A 35 1.97 -16.28 5.55
N PHE A 36 2.13 -15.09 4.96
CA PHE A 36 1.07 -14.10 4.84
C PHE A 36 0.07 -14.42 3.73
N ALA A 37 0.53 -15.01 2.62
CA ALA A 37 -0.31 -15.38 1.48
C ALA A 37 -1.65 -16.07 1.84
N PRO A 38 -1.69 -17.15 2.66
CA PRO A 38 -2.96 -17.79 3.02
C PRO A 38 -3.85 -16.92 3.90
N VAL A 39 -3.28 -16.01 4.69
CA VAL A 39 -4.04 -15.05 5.52
C VAL A 39 -4.71 -14.02 4.62
N PHE A 40 -3.97 -13.49 3.65
CA PHE A 40 -4.46 -12.51 2.68
C PHE A 40 -5.55 -13.12 1.78
N GLU A 41 -5.35 -14.35 1.32
CA GLU A 41 -6.33 -15.08 0.51
C GLU A 41 -7.61 -15.37 1.30
N ALA A 42 -7.52 -15.82 2.55
CA ALA A 42 -8.70 -16.01 3.40
C ALA A 42 -9.49 -14.72 3.59
N ALA A 43 -8.81 -13.60 3.85
CA ALA A 43 -9.48 -12.30 3.96
C ALA A 43 -10.15 -11.88 2.63
N SER A 44 -9.55 -12.18 1.48
CA SER A 44 -10.17 -11.90 0.17
C SER A 44 -11.44 -12.71 -0.12
N GLU A 45 -11.62 -13.84 0.56
CA GLU A 45 -12.84 -14.64 0.48
C GLU A 45 -13.93 -14.15 1.44
N GLU A 46 -13.55 -13.51 2.55
CA GLU A 46 -14.48 -12.98 3.56
C GLU A 46 -15.02 -11.58 3.22
N HIS A 47 -14.32 -10.82 2.37
CA HIS A 47 -14.59 -9.41 2.10
C HIS A 47 -14.74 -9.14 0.59
N ASP A 48 -15.95 -9.36 0.06
CA ASP A 48 -16.25 -9.15 -1.37
C ASP A 48 -16.34 -7.66 -1.77
N ASP A 49 -16.44 -6.75 -0.79
CA ASP A 49 -16.45 -5.30 -0.97
C ASP A 49 -15.05 -4.67 -1.08
N ILE A 50 -13.99 -5.46 -0.90
CA ILE A 50 -12.60 -5.00 -0.92
C ILE A 50 -11.86 -5.73 -2.04
N VAL A 51 -11.09 -4.98 -2.82
CA VAL A 51 -10.22 -5.58 -3.82
C VAL A 51 -8.88 -5.94 -3.19
N PHE A 52 -8.56 -7.23 -3.19
CA PHE A 52 -7.29 -7.76 -2.72
C PHE A 52 -6.33 -7.92 -3.90
N GLY A 53 -5.41 -6.97 -4.05
CA GLY A 53 -4.35 -6.94 -5.04
C GLY A 53 -3.05 -7.56 -4.54
N LYS A 54 -2.32 -8.24 -5.42
CA LYS A 54 -0.96 -8.75 -5.15
C LYS A 54 -0.01 -8.23 -6.22
N VAL A 55 1.10 -7.63 -5.80
CA VAL A 55 2.16 -7.14 -6.68
C VAL A 55 3.42 -7.95 -6.41
N ASP A 56 3.90 -8.65 -7.44
CA ASP A 56 5.22 -9.27 -7.40
C ASP A 56 6.29 -8.18 -7.64
N THR A 57 7.09 -7.92 -6.62
CA THR A 57 8.16 -6.91 -6.66
C THR A 57 9.34 -7.31 -7.56
N GLU A 58 9.51 -8.59 -7.89
CA GLU A 58 10.54 -9.06 -8.82
C GLU A 58 10.13 -8.82 -10.28
N ALA A 59 8.86 -9.06 -10.59
CA ALA A 59 8.28 -8.80 -11.90
C ALA A 59 8.02 -7.29 -12.14
N GLU A 60 7.49 -6.59 -11.14
CA GLU A 60 7.01 -5.20 -11.25
C GLU A 60 7.93 -4.22 -10.52
N GLN A 61 9.23 -4.25 -10.81
CA GLN A 61 10.25 -3.44 -10.13
C GLN A 61 9.99 -1.93 -10.20
N ALA A 62 9.50 -1.45 -11.34
CA ALA A 62 9.16 -0.03 -11.52
C ALA A 62 7.98 0.39 -10.62
N LEU A 63 6.98 -0.48 -10.47
CA LEU A 63 5.83 -0.24 -9.59
C LEU A 63 6.26 -0.30 -8.12
N ALA A 64 7.08 -1.28 -7.75
CA ALA A 64 7.64 -1.37 -6.40
C ALA A 64 8.49 -0.14 -6.05
N ALA A 65 9.28 0.37 -7.00
CA ALA A 65 10.05 1.61 -6.82
C ALA A 65 9.13 2.84 -6.69
N ALA A 66 8.09 2.95 -7.52
CA ALA A 66 7.12 4.04 -7.46
C ALA A 66 6.32 4.05 -6.14
N ALA A 67 5.99 2.87 -5.61
CA ALA A 67 5.38 2.68 -4.30
C ALA A 67 6.40 2.77 -3.14
N ASN A 68 7.68 3.05 -3.43
CA ASN A 68 8.76 3.18 -2.45
C ASN A 68 8.87 1.97 -1.51
N ILE A 69 8.73 0.75 -2.06
CA ILE A 69 8.82 -0.51 -1.32
C ILE A 69 10.28 -0.78 -0.97
N THR A 70 10.61 -0.70 0.33
CA THR A 70 11.97 -0.93 0.85
C THR A 70 12.14 -2.28 1.55
N SER A 71 11.03 -2.93 1.90
CA SER A 71 11.01 -4.24 2.55
C SER A 71 9.78 -5.02 2.12
N ILE A 72 9.90 -6.34 2.08
CA ILE A 72 8.79 -7.24 1.74
C ILE A 72 8.57 -8.27 2.86
N PRO A 73 7.30 -8.68 3.13
CA PRO A 73 6.10 -8.18 2.48
C PRO A 73 5.76 -6.75 2.94
N THR A 74 5.07 -5.97 2.12
CA THR A 74 4.50 -4.67 2.53
C THR A 74 3.03 -4.64 2.17
N LEU A 75 2.19 -4.32 3.14
CA LEU A 75 0.76 -4.14 2.93
C LEU A 75 0.44 -2.66 2.77
N MET A 76 -0.24 -2.32 1.69
CA MET A 76 -0.82 -1.01 1.47
C MET A 76 -2.34 -1.08 1.41
N ALA A 77 -3.02 -0.07 1.94
CA ALA A 77 -4.46 0.10 1.79
C ALA A 77 -4.76 1.44 1.14
N PHE A 78 -5.54 1.38 0.08
CA PHE A 78 -6.07 2.52 -0.63
C PHE A 78 -7.56 2.63 -0.36
N ARG A 79 -8.04 3.86 -0.19
CA ARG A 79 -9.46 4.18 -0.11
C ARG A 79 -9.77 5.39 -0.97
N ASP A 80 -10.70 5.24 -1.91
CA ASP A 80 -11.02 6.23 -2.94
C ASP A 80 -9.77 6.74 -3.69
N GLY A 81 -8.83 5.84 -4.01
CA GLY A 81 -7.56 6.21 -4.65
C GLY A 81 -6.51 6.88 -3.75
N ILE A 82 -6.79 7.06 -2.46
CA ILE A 82 -5.87 7.67 -1.50
C ILE A 82 -5.20 6.56 -0.68
N LEU A 83 -3.86 6.59 -0.59
CA LEU A 83 -3.11 5.72 0.29
C LEU A 83 -3.38 6.11 1.75
N VAL A 84 -4.09 5.27 2.48
CA VAL A 84 -4.47 5.52 3.89
C VAL A 84 -3.71 4.65 4.88
N PHE A 85 -3.05 3.59 4.40
CA PHE A 85 -2.23 2.71 5.22
C PHE A 85 -1.08 2.16 4.39
N ALA A 86 0.13 2.15 4.94
CA ALA A 86 1.27 1.46 4.37
C ALA A 86 2.14 0.95 5.51
N GLN A 87 2.27 -0.38 5.62
CA GLN A 87 3.09 -0.97 6.66
C GLN A 87 3.92 -2.14 6.12
N PRO A 88 5.24 -2.11 6.33
CA PRO A 88 6.08 -3.26 6.05
C PRO A 88 5.89 -4.37 7.10
N GLY A 89 6.07 -5.61 6.65
CA GLY A 89 6.04 -6.82 7.48
C GLY A 89 4.79 -7.68 7.26
N ALA A 90 4.94 -8.97 7.55
CA ALA A 90 3.84 -9.93 7.50
C ALA A 90 2.89 -9.68 8.68
N LEU A 91 1.60 -9.55 8.38
CA LEU A 91 0.57 -9.32 9.39
C LEU A 91 -0.16 -10.62 9.73
N PRO A 92 -0.41 -10.94 11.01
CA PRO A 92 -1.33 -12.02 11.36
C PRO A 92 -2.76 -11.64 10.97
N ALA A 93 -3.63 -12.65 10.82
CA ALA A 93 -5.03 -12.46 10.41
C ALA A 93 -5.78 -11.43 11.26
N SER A 94 -5.58 -11.43 12.57
CA SER A 94 -6.22 -10.46 13.47
C SER A 94 -5.77 -9.02 13.21
N ALA A 95 -4.50 -8.81 12.86
CA ALA A 95 -3.99 -7.49 12.53
C ALA A 95 -4.49 -7.03 11.15
N LEU A 96 -4.55 -7.94 10.17
CA LEU A 96 -5.14 -7.64 8.86
C LEU A 96 -6.61 -7.22 9.00
N GLN A 97 -7.38 -7.93 9.82
CA GLN A 97 -8.77 -7.56 10.12
C GLN A 97 -8.90 -6.18 10.78
N GLN A 98 -8.00 -5.84 11.71
CA GLN A 98 -7.97 -4.49 12.28
C GLN A 98 -7.67 -3.39 11.26
N VAL A 99 -6.79 -3.66 10.28
CA VAL A 99 -6.53 -2.73 9.18
C VAL A 99 -7.77 -2.56 8.32
N ILE A 100 -8.45 -3.66 7.96
CA ILE A 100 -9.70 -3.62 7.19
C ILE A 100 -10.77 -2.78 7.91
N ASP A 101 -11.01 -3.06 9.19
CA ASP A 101 -11.99 -2.33 10.00
C ASP A 101 -11.62 -0.85 10.13
N GLY A 102 -10.32 -0.57 10.35
CA GLY A 102 -9.80 0.79 10.42
C GLY A 102 -10.03 1.54 9.11
N VAL A 103 -9.65 0.96 7.98
CA VAL A 103 -9.79 1.55 6.64
C VAL A 103 -11.25 1.79 6.31
N ARG A 104 -12.16 0.87 6.62
CA ARG A 104 -13.62 1.06 6.45
C ARG A 104 -14.18 2.17 7.34
N GLY A 105 -13.65 2.30 8.55
CA GLY A 105 -14.08 3.29 9.54
C GLY A 105 -13.53 4.70 9.32
N LEU A 106 -12.58 4.91 8.40
CA LEU A 106 -12.03 6.24 8.14
C LEU A 106 -13.11 7.21 7.65
N ASP A 107 -13.04 8.44 8.15
CA ASP A 107 -13.84 9.54 7.63
C ASP A 107 -13.07 10.15 6.43
N MET A 108 -13.47 9.76 5.23
CA MET A 108 -12.81 10.21 4.01
C MET A 108 -13.05 11.69 3.72
N ASP A 109 -14.12 12.29 4.24
CA ASP A 109 -14.35 13.73 4.10
C ASP A 109 -13.33 14.51 4.96
N ALA A 110 -13.08 14.04 6.18
CA ALA A 110 -12.04 14.59 7.05
C ALA A 110 -10.63 14.37 6.45
N ILE A 111 -10.32 13.16 5.99
CA ILE A 111 -9.02 12.83 5.37
C ILE A 111 -8.77 13.69 4.13
N ARG A 112 -9.76 13.84 3.24
CA ARG A 112 -9.62 14.70 2.05
C ARG A 112 -9.45 16.17 2.43
N ALA A 113 -10.16 16.65 3.45
CA ALA A 113 -10.01 18.02 3.94
C ALA A 113 -8.61 18.27 4.52
N GLU A 114 -8.05 17.29 5.24
CA GLU A 114 -6.70 17.36 5.81
C GLU A 114 -5.62 17.27 4.73
N ILE A 115 -5.74 16.34 3.77
CA ILE A 115 -4.83 16.27 2.61
C ILE A 115 -4.87 17.55 1.79
N ALA A 116 -6.04 18.14 1.55
CA ALA A 116 -6.16 19.42 0.86
C ALA A 116 -5.51 20.58 1.65
N ALA A 117 -5.45 20.49 2.98
CA ALA A 117 -4.77 21.44 3.84
C ALA A 117 -3.25 21.21 3.89
N ASP A 118 -2.80 19.96 3.95
CA ASP A 118 -1.40 19.54 4.11
C ASP A 118 -0.62 19.51 2.79
N GLN A 119 -1.29 19.39 1.63
CA GLN A 119 -0.65 19.59 0.32
C GLN A 119 -0.15 21.03 0.11
N GLY A 120 -0.33 21.93 1.08
CA GLY A 120 0.35 23.22 1.18
C GLY A 120 1.71 23.20 1.89
N THR A 121 2.15 22.09 2.51
CA THR A 121 3.26 22.11 3.48
C THR A 121 4.32 20.99 3.40
N GLU A 122 4.39 20.18 2.34
CA GLU A 122 5.45 19.13 2.24
C GLU A 122 6.26 19.08 0.93
N GLN A 123 6.45 20.21 0.25
CA GLN A 123 7.52 20.40 -0.74
C GLN A 123 8.51 21.47 -0.26
N GLY A 124 9.19 21.18 0.86
CA GLY A 124 10.01 22.16 1.56
C GLY A 124 11.06 21.57 2.50
N ALA A 125 11.78 20.53 2.07
CA ALA A 125 13.07 20.15 2.68
C ALA A 125 14.06 19.89 1.52
N GLY A 126 14.78 20.87 1.01
CA GLY A 126 15.81 21.61 1.75
C GLY A 126 17.01 20.68 1.97
N GLN A 127 17.73 20.27 0.91
CA GLN A 127 19.03 20.87 0.54
C GLN A 127 19.89 21.24 1.75
N GLY A 128 20.88 20.39 2.02
CA GLY A 128 21.96 20.63 2.98
C GLY A 128 23.25 19.98 2.52
N GLY A 129 23.64 20.24 1.26
CA GLY A 129 25.00 19.97 0.80
C GLY A 129 25.95 20.98 1.44
N ASP A 130 26.61 20.59 2.53
CA ASP A 130 27.84 21.23 2.99
C ASP A 130 28.96 20.86 1.99
N ALA A 131 29.07 21.66 0.93
CA ALA A 131 30.31 21.82 0.21
C ALA A 131 30.96 23.09 0.77
N THR A 132 31.87 22.93 1.71
CA THR A 132 32.81 23.98 2.12
C THR A 132 33.91 24.11 1.06
N PRO A 133 34.10 25.28 0.39
CA PRO A 133 35.36 25.61 -0.25
C PRO A 133 36.12 26.59 0.65
N GLY A 134 37.34 26.25 1.09
CA GLY A 134 38.19 27.24 1.74
C GLY A 134 39.41 26.69 2.46
N ALA A 135 40.51 26.48 1.74
CA ALA A 135 41.86 27.00 2.02
C ALA A 135 42.86 26.47 0.99
#